data_AF-A0AAP0MKH7-F1
#
_entry.id   AF-A0AAP0MKH7-F1
#
_cell.length_a   1.000
_cell.length_b   1.000
_cell.length_c   1.000
_cell.angle_alpha   90.00
_cell.angle_beta   90.00
_cell.angle_gamma   90.00
#
_symmetry.space_group_name_H-M   'P 1'
#
loop_
_entity.id
_entity.type
_entity.pdbx_description
1 polymer ?
#
loop_
_entity_poly.entity_id
_entity_poly.type
_entity_poly.pdbx_seq_one_letter_code
_entity_poly.pdbx_strand_id
1 'polypeptide(L)'
;METKATVIGSSLAEPSILELANNQPLITVPPRYVHPEIDHPLIRNDDSSTQQLPVIDMHRLLSGDDSELEKLDHACKDWGFFQVHNN
;
A
#
# COMPACT_ATOMS: atom_id res chain seq x y z
N MET A 1 27.74 25.20 34.93
CA MET A 1 26.43 24.59 34.66
C MET A 1 26.23 24.70 33.15
N GLU A 2 26.50 23.63 32.41
CA GLU A 2 26.51 23.64 30.95
C GLU A 2 25.09 23.44 30.43
N THR A 3 24.55 24.44 29.73
CA THR A 3 23.24 24.38 29.10
C THR A 3 23.33 23.53 27.84
N LYS A 4 22.88 22.28 27.93
CA LYS A 4 22.70 21.38 26.78
C LYS A 4 21.66 21.99 25.84
N ALA A 5 22.13 22.55 24.72
CA ALA A 5 21.27 23.06 23.68
C ALA A 5 20.43 21.92 23.09
N THR A 6 19.12 21.93 23.34
CA THR A 6 18.17 21.05 22.68
C THR A 6 18.08 21.48 21.22
N VAL A 7 18.70 20.71 20.32
CA VAL A 7 18.56 20.91 18.87
C VAL A 7 17.15 20.49 18.47
N ILE A 8 16.23 21.46 18.47
CA ILE A 8 14.88 21.31 17.92
C ILE A 8 14.97 21.74 16.45
N GLY A 9 14.84 20.79 15.54
CA GLY A 9 14.71 21.08 14.10
C GLY A 9 15.95 20.86 13.24
N SER A 10 16.78 19.84 13.51
CA SER A 10 17.62 19.30 12.44
C SER A 10 16.75 18.44 11.54
N SER A 11 16.31 18.97 10.40
CA SER A 11 15.85 18.13 9.28
C SER A 11 17.06 17.32 8.84
N LEU A 12 17.26 16.15 9.45
CA LEU A 12 18.25 15.19 8.99
C LEU A 12 17.89 14.91 7.54
N ALA A 13 18.80 15.20 6.61
CA ALA A 13 18.69 14.73 5.24
C ALA A 13 18.53 13.21 5.32
N GLU A 14 17.31 12.73 5.12
CA GLU A 14 17.07 11.31 5.20
C GLU A 14 17.84 10.67 4.05
N PRO A 15 18.71 9.69 4.33
CA PRO A 15 19.39 8.96 3.27
C PRO A 15 18.31 8.29 2.41
N SER A 16 18.47 8.34 1.10
CA SER A 16 17.59 7.62 0.18
C SER A 16 17.51 6.16 0.61
N ILE A 17 16.28 5.64 0.76
CA ILE A 17 16.05 4.24 1.12
C ILE A 17 16.71 3.31 0.09
N LEU A 18 16.69 3.72 -1.18
CA LEU A 18 17.34 2.99 -2.26
C LEU A 18 18.87 2.97 -2.10
N GLU A 19 19.48 4.11 -1.76
CA GLU A 19 20.93 4.15 -1.50
C GLU A 19 21.28 3.37 -0.24
N LEU A 20 20.45 3.40 0.79
CA LEU A 20 20.65 2.64 2.01
C LEU A 20 20.62 1.13 1.75
N ALA A 21 19.68 0.66 0.93
CA ALA A 21 19.59 -0.74 0.53
C ALA A 21 20.78 -1.20 -0.34
N ASN A 22 21.30 -0.31 -1.20
CA ASN A 22 22.38 -0.64 -2.12
C ASN A 22 23.78 -0.51 -1.51
N ASN A 23 24.00 0.43 -0.59
CA ASN A 23 25.34 0.78 -0.09
C ASN A 23 25.65 0.22 1.29
N GLN A 24 24.69 -0.37 2.00
CA GLN A 24 24.90 -0.97 3.31
C GLN A 24 24.29 -2.38 3.37
N PRO A 25 25.04 -3.41 3.79
CA PRO A 25 24.47 -4.70 4.12
C PRO A 25 23.67 -4.56 5.42
N LEU A 26 22.41 -4.16 5.31
CA LEU A 26 21.50 -4.02 6.43
C LEU A 26 21.07 -5.42 6.92
N ILE A 27 21.60 -5.83 8.06
CA ILE A 27 21.18 -7.06 8.76
C ILE A 27 19.89 -6.81 9.56
N THR A 28 19.58 -5.54 9.85
CA THR A 28 18.42 -5.12 10.63
C THR A 28 17.87 -3.81 10.09
N VAL A 29 16.53 -3.71 10.03
CA VAL A 29 15.83 -2.50 9.59
C VAL A 29 16.11 -1.37 10.59
N PRO A 30 16.52 -0.17 10.13
CA PRO A 30 16.74 0.96 11.03
C PRO A 30 15.49 1.27 11.87
N PRO A 31 15.64 1.56 13.18
CA PRO A 31 14.50 1.74 14.09
C PRO A 31 13.46 2.78 13.65
N ARG A 32 13.85 3.76 12.83
CA ARG A 32 12.94 4.79 12.30
C ARG A 32 11.93 4.27 11.28
N TYR A 33 12.23 3.16 10.61
CA TYR A 33 11.33 2.48 9.66
C TYR A 33 10.61 1.30 10.30
N VAL A 34 10.90 0.99 11.56
CA VAL A 34 10.17 -0.03 12.32
C VAL A 34 8.88 0.61 12.77
N HIS A 35 7.77 0.18 12.17
CA HIS A 35 6.45 0.55 12.68
C HIS A 35 6.24 -0.18 14.01
N PRO A 36 5.85 0.51 15.10
CA PRO A 36 5.35 -0.20 16.28
C PRO A 36 4.21 -1.09 15.81
N GLU A 37 4.04 -2.28 16.41
CA GLU A 37 2.89 -3.14 16.13
C GLU A 37 1.61 -2.40 16.55
N ILE A 38 1.13 -1.51 15.68
CA ILE A 38 -0.28 -1.20 15.56
C ILE A 38 -0.86 -2.51 15.09
N ASP A 39 -1.83 -3.03 15.84
CA ASP A 39 -2.68 -4.18 15.54
C ASP A 39 -2.95 -4.19 14.03
N HIS A 40 -2.05 -4.83 13.29
CA HIS A 40 -2.17 -4.88 11.85
C HIS A 40 -3.42 -5.72 11.70
N PRO A 41 -4.50 -5.24 11.05
CA PRO A 41 -5.48 -6.17 10.56
C PRO A 41 -4.64 -7.08 9.67
N LEU A 42 -4.35 -8.26 10.21
CA LEU A 42 -3.50 -9.25 9.58
C LEU A 42 -3.98 -9.26 8.14
N ILE A 43 -3.08 -9.06 7.19
CA ILE A 43 -3.32 -9.55 5.85
C ILE A 43 -3.59 -11.02 6.11
N ARG A 44 -4.88 -11.35 6.20
CA ARG A 44 -5.35 -12.63 6.61
C ARG A 44 -5.00 -13.47 5.41
N ASN A 45 -3.82 -14.09 5.46
CA ASN A 45 -3.48 -15.24 4.65
C ASN A 45 -4.36 -16.40 5.14
N ASP A 46 -5.67 -16.18 5.19
CA ASP A 46 -6.59 -17.26 4.95
C ASP A 46 -6.55 -17.39 3.45
N ASP A 47 -5.86 -18.43 3.01
CA ASP A 47 -5.95 -18.98 1.67
C ASP A 47 -7.41 -19.42 1.33
N SER A 48 -8.37 -19.16 2.24
CA SER A 48 -9.81 -19.40 2.13
C SER A 48 -10.67 -18.16 1.87
N SER A 49 -10.16 -16.92 1.98
CA SER A 49 -10.95 -15.73 1.63
C SER A 49 -10.61 -15.25 0.23
N THR A 50 -11.22 -15.91 -0.75
CA THR A 50 -11.23 -15.59 -2.18
C THR A 50 -11.91 -14.26 -2.51
N GLN A 51 -11.81 -13.26 -1.63
CA GLN A 51 -12.27 -11.92 -1.94
C GLN A 51 -11.22 -11.29 -2.87
N GLN A 52 -11.23 -11.75 -4.12
CA GLN A 52 -10.39 -11.21 -5.17
C GLN A 52 -10.90 -9.81 -5.49
N LEU A 53 -9.96 -8.86 -5.57
CA LEU A 53 -10.26 -7.49 -5.97
C LEU A 53 -11.01 -7.49 -7.32
N PRO A 54 -12.07 -6.68 -7.50
CA PRO A 54 -12.81 -6.65 -8.74
C PRO A 54 -11.92 -6.21 -9.91
N VAL A 55 -12.06 -6.91 -11.05
CA VAL A 55 -11.39 -6.57 -12.31
C VAL A 55 -12.46 -6.22 -13.34
N ILE A 56 -12.46 -5.01 -13.87
CA ILE A 56 -13.46 -4.54 -14.85
C ILE A 56 -12.90 -4.68 -16.26
N ASP A 57 -13.63 -5.35 -17.15
CA ASP A 57 -13.30 -5.42 -18.56
C ASP A 57 -13.91 -4.21 -19.30
N MET A 58 -13.05 -3.31 -19.76
CA MET A 58 -13.50 -2.09 -20.45
C MET A 58 -14.10 -2.36 -21.82
N HIS A 59 -13.63 -3.36 -22.56
CA HIS A 59 -14.19 -3.68 -23.87
C HIS A 59 -15.62 -4.21 -23.73
N ARG A 60 -15.85 -5.11 -22.77
CA ARG A 60 -17.19 -5.62 -22.49
C ARG A 60 -18.11 -4.54 -21.94
N LEU A 61 -17.60 -3.70 -21.03
CA LEU A 61 -18.36 -2.56 -20.50
C LEU A 61 -18.79 -1.60 -21.62
N LEU A 62 -17.88 -1.23 -22.52
CA LEU A 62 -18.17 -0.33 -23.65
C LEU A 62 -19.03 -0.98 -24.73
N SER A 63 -19.06 -2.31 -24.80
CA SER A 63 -19.94 -3.08 -25.69
C SER A 63 -21.39 -3.13 -25.19
N GLY A 64 -21.66 -2.58 -24.00
CA GLY A 64 -22.99 -2.57 -23.38
C GLY A 64 -23.31 -3.84 -22.61
N ASP A 65 -22.30 -4.54 -22.09
CA ASP A 65 -22.50 -5.71 -21.24
C ASP A 65 -22.96 -5.27 -19.83
N ASP A 66 -24.24 -5.44 -19.55
CA ASP A 66 -24.85 -5.07 -18.26
C ASP A 66 -24.17 -5.79 -17.08
N SER A 67 -23.63 -7.00 -17.29
CA SER A 67 -22.95 -7.74 -16.21
C SER A 67 -21.65 -7.07 -15.78
N GLU A 68 -20.91 -6.45 -16.70
CA GLU A 68 -19.71 -5.69 -16.36
C GLU A 68 -20.05 -4.32 -15.77
N LEU A 69 -21.19 -3.74 -16.16
CA LEU A 69 -21.69 -2.51 -15.54
C LEU A 69 -22.11 -2.75 -14.08
N GLU A 70 -22.82 -3.84 -13.79
CA GLU A 70 -23.18 -4.25 -12.43
C GLU A 70 -21.92 -4.54 -11.59
N LYS A 71 -20.90 -5.16 -12.18
CA LYS A 71 -19.62 -5.41 -11.51
C LYS A 71 -18.91 -4.12 -11.15
N LEU A 72 -18.94 -3.11 -12.03
CA LEU A 72 -18.39 -1.79 -11.75
C LEU A 72 -19.14 -1.09 -10.62
N ASP A 73 -20.47 -1.15 -10.59
CA ASP A 73 -21.28 -0.57 -9.52
C ASP A 73 -20.97 -1.20 -8.15
N HIS A 74 -20.90 -2.54 -8.08
CA HIS A 74 -20.50 -3.26 -6.86
C HIS A 74 -19.07 -2.90 -6.45
N ALA A 75 -18.13 -2.83 -7.39
CA ALA A 75 -16.75 -2.46 -7.10
C ALA A 75 -16.65 -1.04 -6.51
N CYS A 76 -17.41 -0.09 -7.04
CA CYS A 76 -17.43 1.27 -6.51
C CYS A 76 -18.01 1.34 -5.09
N LYS A 77 -19.07 0.57 -4.79
CA LYS A 77 -19.79 0.61 -3.51
C LYS A 77 -19.08 -0.17 -2.39
N ASP A 78 -18.68 -1.40 -2.69
CA ASP A 78 -18.21 -2.34 -1.66
C ASP A 78 -16.70 -2.29 -1.47
N TRP A 79 -15.96 -1.90 -2.51
CA TRP A 79 -14.49 -1.89 -2.48
C TRP A 79 -13.89 -0.48 -2.50
N GLY A 80 -14.46 0.43 -3.30
CA GLY A 80 -13.85 1.73 -3.57
C GLY A 80 -12.54 1.66 -4.38
N PHE A 81 -12.14 0.46 -4.80
CA PHE A 81 -10.96 0.20 -5.63
C PHE A 81 -11.20 -1.03 -6.50
N PHE A 82 -10.68 -1.02 -7.72
CA PHE A 82 -10.76 -2.13 -8.67
C PHE A 82 -9.65 -2.03 -9.70
N GLN A 83 -9.34 -3.15 -10.34
CA GLN A 83 -8.45 -3.20 -11.50
C GLN A 83 -9.25 -3.03 -12.78
N VAL A 84 -8.57 -2.56 -13.82
CA VAL A 84 -9.14 -2.40 -15.15
C VAL A 84 -8.33 -3.23 -16.13
N HIS A 85 -9.01 -4.01 -16.96
CA HIS A 85 -8.45 -4.80 -18.02
C HIS A 85 -9.12 -4.44 -19.35
N ASN A 86 -8.37 -4.56 -20.44
CA ASN A 86 -8.86 -4.25 -21.77
C ASN A 86 -8.38 -5.39 -22.67
N ASN A 87 -9.26 -6.34 -22.98
CA ASN A 87 -9.03 -7.41 -23.94
C ASN A 87 -10.14 -7.52 -24.98
#